data_AF-A0A9R0QQ02-F1
#
_entry.id   AF-A0A9R0QQ02-F1
#
_cell.length_a   1.000
_cell.length_b   1.000
_cell.length_c   1.000
_cell.angle_alpha   90.00
_cell.angle_beta   90.00
_cell.angle_gamma   90.00
#
_symmetry.space_group_name_H-M   'P 1'
#
loop_
_entity.id
_entity.type
_entity.pdbx_description
1 polymer ?
#
loop_
_entity_poly.entity_id
_entity_poly.type
_entity_poly.pdbx_seq_one_letter_code
_entity_poly.pdbx_strand_id
1 'polypeptide(L)'
;MLEALEALGLSVEANKVAKGAVVVGCGGRFPVEKDTKEEVKLFLGNAGTAMRSLTVAVVPAGGNATYVFFILVEISMRSMGSCEIFFSFSTC
;
A
#
# COMPACT_ATOMS: atom_id res chain seq x y z
N MET A 1 0.32 -3.61 -5.80
CA MET A 1 -0.21 -2.22 -5.87
C MET A 1 -1.73 -2.21 -5.88
N LEU A 2 -2.42 -2.97 -6.74
CA LEU A 2 -3.90 -3.05 -6.71
C LEU A 2 -4.43 -3.52 -5.35
N GLU A 3 -3.82 -4.56 -4.76
CA GLU A 3 -4.13 -5.03 -3.41
C GLU A 3 -3.94 -3.95 -2.33
N ALA A 4 -2.97 -3.05 -2.50
CA ALA A 4 -2.76 -1.94 -1.57
C ALA A 4 -3.85 -0.85 -1.73
N LEU A 5 -4.39 -0.65 -2.93
CA LEU A 5 -5.51 0.25 -3.17
C LEU A 5 -6.81 -0.32 -2.57
N GLU A 6 -7.02 -1.63 -2.70
CA GLU A 6 -8.13 -2.33 -2.04
C GLU A 6 -8.02 -2.23 -0.50
N ALA A 7 -6.82 -2.39 0.06
CA ALA A 7 -6.56 -2.23 1.49
C ALA A 7 -6.76 -0.79 1.99
N LEU A 8 -6.65 0.21 1.12
CA LEU A 8 -7.02 1.61 1.40
C LEU A 8 -8.55 1.85 1.30
N GLY A 9 -9.32 0.81 0.96
CA GLY A 9 -10.77 0.84 0.80
C GLY A 9 -11.26 1.37 -0.54
N LEU A 10 -10.39 1.42 -1.56
CA LEU A 10 -10.77 1.83 -2.92
C LEU A 10 -11.43 0.68 -3.67
N SER A 11 -12.47 0.99 -4.46
CA SER A 11 -13.05 0.04 -5.40
C SER A 11 -12.14 -0.10 -6.61
N VAL A 12 -11.57 -1.30 -6.78
CA VAL A 12 -10.67 -1.67 -7.86
C VAL A 12 -11.27 -2.85 -8.61
N GLU A 13 -11.50 -2.68 -9.91
CA GLU A 13 -11.91 -3.75 -10.81
C GLU A 13 -10.76 -4.11 -11.74
N ALA A 14 -10.08 -5.22 -11.47
CA ALA A 14 -8.96 -5.69 -12.27
C ALA A 14 -9.44 -6.64 -13.38
N ASN A 15 -9.31 -6.23 -14.64
CA ASN A 15 -9.54 -7.10 -15.79
C ASN A 15 -8.23 -7.75 -16.25
N LYS A 16 -8.01 -9.00 -15.82
CA LYS A 16 -6.81 -9.77 -16.14
C LYS A 16 -6.68 -10.09 -17.64
N VAL A 17 -7.79 -10.18 -18.37
CA VAL A 17 -7.80 -10.50 -19.81
C VAL A 17 -7.36 -9.30 -20.63
N ALA A 18 -7.87 -8.11 -20.29
CA ALA A 18 -7.51 -6.85 -20.96
C ALA A 18 -6.22 -6.22 -20.42
N LYS A 19 -5.59 -6.81 -19.38
CA LYS A 19 -4.46 -6.24 -18.63
C LYS A 19 -4.73 -4.80 -18.16
N GLY A 20 -5.98 -4.51 -17.79
CA GLY A 20 -6.43 -3.20 -17.35
C GLY A 20 -7.00 -3.25 -15.94
N ALA A 21 -7.01 -2.11 -15.26
CA ALA A 21 -7.67 -1.94 -13.98
C ALA A 21 -8.48 -0.64 -13.97
N VAL A 22 -9.73 -0.72 -13.54
CA VAL A 22 -10.57 0.45 -13.29
C VAL A 22 -10.52 0.72 -11.79
N VAL A 23 -10.16 1.95 -11.42
CA VAL A 23 -10.04 2.36 -10.02
C VAL A 23 -10.93 3.58 -9.82
N VAL A 24 -11.83 3.53 -8.84
CA VAL A 24 -12.66 4.68 -8.48
C VAL A 24 -11.85 5.63 -7.61
N GLY A 25 -11.67 6.87 -8.09
CA GLY A 25 -10.93 7.90 -7.37
C GLY A 25 -11.69 8.41 -6.14
N CYS A 26 -10.96 8.66 -5.05
CA CYS A 26 -11.53 9.13 -3.78
C CYS A 26 -11.32 10.63 -3.47
N GLY A 27 -11.00 11.44 -4.48
CA GLY A 27 -10.94 12.90 -4.33
C GLY A 27 -9.86 13.41 -3.36
N GLY A 28 -8.87 12.58 -3.02
CA GLY A 28 -7.73 12.95 -2.18
C GLY A 28 -7.77 12.49 -0.73
N ARG A 29 -8.82 11.80 -0.27
CA ARG A 29 -8.87 11.17 1.07
C ARG A 29 -9.16 9.68 0.95
N PHE A 30 -8.44 8.84 1.68
CA PHE A 30 -8.71 7.41 1.63
C PHE A 30 -9.87 7.04 2.57
N PRO A 31 -10.83 6.22 2.12
CA PRO A 31 -12.01 5.89 2.92
C PRO A 31 -11.66 5.15 4.22
N VAL A 32 -10.52 4.45 4.27
CA VAL A 32 -10.01 3.75 5.46
C VAL A 32 -9.68 4.66 6.66
N GLU A 33 -9.51 5.97 6.45
CA GLU A 33 -9.20 6.93 7.53
C GLU A 33 -10.41 7.27 8.43
N LYS A 34 -11.63 6.94 7.99
CA LYS A 34 -12.87 7.31 8.70
C LYS A 34 -13.16 6.41 9.89
N ASP A 35 -12.62 5.21 9.89
CA ASP A 35 -12.82 4.21 10.94
C ASP A 35 -11.59 4.22 11.86
N THR A 36 -11.83 4.55 13.13
CA THR A 36 -10.89 4.95 14.19
C THR A 36 -9.61 4.10 14.37
N LYS A 37 -8.45 4.77 14.49
CA LYS A 37 -7.18 4.25 15.08
C LYS A 37 -6.69 2.90 14.52
N GLU A 38 -6.88 2.65 13.23
CA GLU A 38 -6.41 1.41 12.63
C GLU A 38 -5.03 1.58 12.01
N GLU A 39 -4.14 0.64 12.34
CA GLU A 39 -2.87 0.45 11.64
C GLU A 39 -3.18 -0.18 10.27
N VAL A 40 -3.04 0.60 9.20
CA VAL A 40 -3.33 0.14 7.84
C VAL A 40 -2.10 -0.55 7.28
N LYS A 41 -2.18 -1.88 7.18
CA LYS A 41 -1.10 -2.71 6.64
C LYS A 41 -1.24 -2.84 5.12
N LEU A 42 -0.28 -2.26 4.41
CA LEU A 42 -0.19 -2.27 2.95
C LEU A 42 0.88 -3.28 2.53
N PHE A 43 0.44 -4.40 1.99
CA PHE A 43 1.31 -5.41 1.40
C PHE A 43 1.66 -5.01 -0.04
N LEU A 44 2.95 -4.76 -0.28
CA LEU A 44 3.45 -4.39 -1.61
C LEU A 44 4.18 -5.54 -2.31
N GLY A 45 4.34 -6.69 -1.64
CA GLY A 45 5.09 -7.82 -2.18
C GLY A 45 6.52 -7.43 -2.53
N ASN A 46 6.99 -7.77 -3.74
CA ASN A 46 8.30 -7.36 -4.27
C ASN A 46 8.26 -6.01 -5.03
N ALA A 47 7.17 -5.25 -4.93
CA ALA A 47 7.01 -3.99 -5.65
C ALA A 47 7.59 -2.81 -4.85
N GLY A 48 8.92 -2.77 -4.71
CA GLY A 48 9.63 -1.67 -4.04
C GLY A 48 9.33 -0.28 -4.62
N THR A 49 8.97 -0.21 -5.91
CA THR A 49 8.59 1.03 -6.60
C THR A 49 7.24 1.60 -6.14
N ALA A 50 6.34 0.75 -5.64
CA ALA A 50 5.03 1.17 -5.15
C ALA A 50 5.14 1.91 -3.81
N MET A 51 6.19 1.66 -3.02
CA MET A 51 6.38 2.30 -1.72
C MET A 51 6.41 3.82 -1.84
N ARG A 52 7.33 4.32 -2.68
CA ARG A 52 7.57 5.77 -2.80
C ARG A 52 6.34 6.52 -3.29
N SER A 53 5.62 5.94 -4.25
CA SER A 53 4.41 6.53 -4.80
C SER A 53 3.27 6.54 -3.78
N LEU A 54 3.12 5.47 -2.99
CA LEU A 54 2.08 5.40 -1.96
C LEU A 54 2.39 6.27 -0.75
N THR A 55 3.64 6.38 -0.30
CA THR A 55 4.01 7.28 0.80
C THR A 55 3.64 8.73 0.44
N VAL A 56 3.94 9.18 -0.78
CA VAL A 56 3.57 10.53 -1.24
C VAL A 56 2.07 10.69 -1.43
N ALA A 57 1.32 9.62 -1.73
CA ALA A 57 -0.14 9.69 -1.85
C ALA A 57 -0.85 9.73 -0.49
N VAL A 58 -0.35 8.97 0.49
CA VAL A 58 -0.96 8.82 1.82
C VAL A 58 -0.66 10.01 2.74
N VAL A 59 0.55 10.56 2.71
CA VAL A 59 0.92 11.72 3.54
C VAL A 59 -0.03 12.93 3.38
N PRO A 60 -0.38 13.37 2.16
CA PRO A 60 -1.28 14.52 1.96
C PRO A 60 -2.76 14.17 2.11
N ALA A 61 -3.15 12.88 2.13
CA ALA A 61 -4.53 12.49 2.35
C ALA A 61 -5.02 12.92 3.76
N GLY A 62 -4.07 13.05 4.69
CA GLY A 62 -4.35 13.40 6.09
C GLY A 62 -4.95 12.22 6.84
N GLY A 63 -5.28 12.43 8.11
CA GLY A 63 -5.89 11.40 8.97
C GLY A 63 -4.98 10.92 10.10
N ASN A 64 -5.58 10.29 11.09
CA ASN A 64 -4.90 9.77 12.30
C ASN A 64 -4.62 8.26 12.17
N ALA A 65 -4.28 7.80 10.97
CA ALA A 65 -3.99 6.40 10.68
C ALA A 65 -2.48 6.17 10.64
N THR A 66 -2.06 5.02 11.14
CA THR A 66 -0.66 4.58 11.04
C THR A 66 -0.56 3.65 9.84
N TYR A 67 0.25 3.99 8.84
CA TYR A 67 0.42 3.17 7.65
C TYR A 67 1.69 2.35 7.74
N VAL A 68 1.54 1.05 7.58
CA VAL A 68 2.64 0.10 7.62
C VAL A 68 2.80 -0.53 6.26
N PHE A 69 3.96 -0.32 5.64
CA PHE A 69 4.31 -0.90 4.36
C PHE A 69 5.16 -2.15 4.56
N PHE A 70 4.68 -3.28 4.01
CA PHE A 70 5.41 -4.53 3.97
C PHE A 70 5.99 -4.75 2.57
N ILE A 71 7.31 -4.93 2.49
CA ILE A 71 8.00 -5.31 1.27
C ILE A 71 8.79 -6.59 1.51
N LEU A 72 8.51 -7.57 0.68
CA LEU A 72 9.25 -8.81 0.59
C LEU A 72 10.39 -8.57 -0.39
N VAL A 73 11.62 -8.52 0.10
CA VAL A 73 12.79 -8.42 -0.76
C VAL A 73 13.43 -9.79 -0.87
N GLU A 74 13.28 -10.43 -2.03
CA GLU A 74 14.04 -11.63 -2.33
C GLU A 74 15.45 -11.22 -2.80
N ILE A 75 16.40 -11.21 -1.87
CA ILE A 75 17.82 -11.11 -2.20
C ILE A 75 18.35 -12.52 -2.43
N SER A 76 18.70 -12.83 -3.69
CA SER A 76 19.42 -14.05 -4.02
C SER A 76 20.90 -13.89 -3.62
N MET A 77 21.19 -14.13 -2.34
CA MET A 77 22.53 -14.37 -1.84
C MET A 77 22.63 -15.84 -1.48
N ARG A 78 23.67 -16.53 -1.96
CA ARG A 78 23.89 -17.99 -1.91
C ARG A 78 23.77 -18.68 -0.54
N SER A 79 23.44 -18.00 0.56
CA SER A 79 23.46 -18.61 1.89
C SER A 79 22.44 -18.14 2.94
N MET A 80 21.64 -17.09 2.76
CA MET A 80 20.69 -16.67 3.83
C MET A 80 19.33 -16.34 3.23
N GLY A 81 18.26 -16.81 3.87
CA GLY A 81 16.89 -16.81 3.37
C GLY A 81 16.27 -15.42 3.12
N SER A 82 14.95 -15.40 2.90
CA SER A 82 14.18 -14.19 2.60
C SER A 82 14.20 -13.18 3.77
N CYS A 83 14.57 -11.92 3.49
CA CYS A 83 14.47 -10.80 4.43
C CYS A 83 13.18 -10.02 4.22
N GLU A 84 12.43 -9.78 5.30
CA GLU A 84 11.27 -8.89 5.31
C GLU A 84 11.69 -7.50 5.79
N ILE A 85 11.33 -6.46 5.03
CA ILE A 85 11.64 -5.07 5.37
C ILE A 85 10.34 -4.35 5.73
N PHE A 86 10.33 -3.73 6.91
CA PHE A 86 9.17 -3.07 7.47
C PHE A 86 9.39 -1.56 7.53
N PHE A 87 8.45 -0.78 7.01
CA PHE A 87 8.43 0.67 7.14
C PHE A 87 7.10 1.12 7.72
N SER A 88 7.16 1.84 8.84
CA SER A 88 6.00 2.45 9.48
C SER A 88 6.04 3.95 9.31
N PHE A 89 4.94 4.51 8.80
CA PHE A 89 4.74 5.95 8.64
C PHE A 89 3.45 6.35 9.34
N SER A 90 3.55 7.27 10.30
CA SER A 90 2.38 7.92 10.89
C SER A 90 2.15 9.25 10.17
N THR A 91 0.93 9.48 9.71
CA THR A 91 0.49 10.83 9.36
C THR A 91 0.19 11.57 10.67
N CYS A 92 0.68 12.82 10.80
CA CYS A 92 0.48 13.69 11.96
C CYS A 92 -0.74 14.60 11.76
#